data_AF-A0A960PV97-F1
#
_entry.id   AF-A0A960PV97-F1
#
_cell.length_a   1.000
_cell.length_b   1.000
_cell.length_c   1.000
_cell.angle_alpha   90.00
_cell.angle_beta   90.00
_cell.angle_gamma   90.00
#
_symmetry.space_group_name_H-M   'P 1'
#
loop_
_entity.id
_entity.type
_entity.pdbx_description
1 polymer ?
#
loop_
_entity_poly.entity_id
_entity_poly.type
_entity_poly.pdbx_seq_one_letter_code
_entity_poly.pdbx_strand_id
1 'polypeptide(L)'
;ILAFLGRVHLYEGHHPNVVAHAVRTAVRAGCSTVVLTNAAGCLRPGLAPGQPVLIRDHVNLTGRNPLLGPNDDRLGPRFPDMSDAYAARLRRLALEIDPTLEEAVYGGFLGPTYETPAEVRMAATLGAELVGMSTVQESIAAVHAGA
;
A
#
# COMPACT_ATOMS: atom_id res chain seq x y z
N ILE A 1 -13.40 -4.60 15.26
CA ILE A 1 -12.37 -4.87 14.22
C ILE A 1 -13.10 -5.50 13.04
N LEU A 2 -12.92 -4.97 11.83
CA LEU A 2 -13.41 -5.57 10.60
C LEU A 2 -12.20 -6.11 9.83
N ALA A 3 -12.21 -7.40 9.51
CA ALA A 3 -11.07 -8.08 8.87
C ALA A 3 -11.53 -8.75 7.57
N PHE A 4 -10.80 -8.47 6.49
CA PHE A 4 -11.01 -9.13 5.20
C PHE A 4 -10.05 -10.30 5.06
N LEU A 5 -10.59 -11.52 4.94
CA LEU A 5 -9.81 -12.75 4.78
C LEU A 5 -9.49 -12.98 3.30
N GLY A 6 -8.51 -12.21 2.82
CA GLY A 6 -8.12 -12.17 1.43
C GLY A 6 -8.28 -10.76 0.85
N ARG A 7 -7.67 -10.55 -0.32
CA ARG A 7 -7.79 -9.32 -1.11
C ARG A 7 -7.81 -9.67 -2.58
N VAL A 8 -8.16 -8.69 -3.39
CA VAL A 8 -8.14 -8.78 -4.85
C VAL A 8 -7.06 -7.86 -5.41
N HIS A 9 -6.59 -8.14 -6.61
CA HIS A 9 -5.40 -7.56 -7.19
C HIS A 9 -5.67 -7.04 -8.61
N LEU A 10 -4.85 -6.08 -9.05
CA LEU A 10 -4.95 -5.56 -10.41
C LEU A 10 -4.59 -6.62 -11.47
N TYR A 11 -3.61 -7.49 -11.21
CA TYR A 11 -3.21 -8.55 -12.13
C TYR A 11 -4.30 -9.62 -12.35
N GLU A 12 -5.34 -9.67 -11.51
CA GLU A 12 -6.51 -10.53 -11.70
C GLU A 12 -7.50 -9.96 -12.74
N GLY A 13 -7.19 -8.78 -13.31
CA GLY A 13 -8.02 -8.08 -14.29
C GLY A 13 -9.03 -7.12 -13.65
N HIS A 14 -8.95 -6.89 -12.34
CA HIS A 14 -9.86 -6.00 -11.65
C HIS A 14 -9.56 -4.52 -11.90
N HIS A 15 -10.62 -3.72 -12.01
CA HIS A 15 -10.51 -2.27 -12.03
C HIS A 15 -9.99 -1.76 -10.67
N PRO A 16 -9.16 -0.69 -10.61
CA PRO A 16 -8.64 -0.13 -9.36
C PRO A 16 -9.69 0.15 -8.28
N ASN A 17 -10.88 0.60 -8.67
CA ASN A 17 -11.99 0.83 -7.74
C ASN A 17 -12.51 -0.45 -7.07
N VAL A 18 -12.40 -1.61 -7.75
CA VAL A 18 -12.77 -2.91 -7.19
C VAL A 18 -11.71 -3.34 -6.16
N VAL A 19 -10.43 -3.16 -6.48
CA VAL A 19 -9.32 -3.42 -5.55
C VAL A 19 -9.45 -2.58 -4.27
N ALA A 20 -9.80 -1.30 -4.41
CA ALA A 20 -9.99 -0.38 -3.29
C ALA A 20 -11.33 -0.55 -2.53
N HIS A 21 -12.24 -1.40 -3.00
CA HIS A 21 -13.61 -1.45 -2.49
C HIS A 21 -13.69 -1.84 -1.01
N ALA A 22 -12.90 -2.84 -0.60
CA ALA A 22 -12.88 -3.32 0.78
C ALA A 22 -12.53 -2.21 1.79
N VAL A 23 -11.54 -1.38 1.47
CA VAL A 23 -11.15 -0.22 2.29
C VAL A 23 -12.30 0.78 2.39
N ARG A 24 -12.91 1.16 1.27
CA ARG A 24 -14.04 2.09 1.28
C ARG A 24 -15.20 1.56 2.13
N THR A 25 -15.49 0.27 2.03
CA THR A 25 -16.52 -0.41 2.84
C THR A 25 -16.17 -0.38 4.32
N ALA A 26 -14.92 -0.66 4.71
CA ALA A 26 -14.49 -0.60 6.11
C ALA A 26 -14.64 0.81 6.69
N VAL A 27 -14.17 1.83 5.97
CA VAL A 27 -14.25 3.22 6.44
C VAL A 27 -15.71 3.67 6.56
N ARG A 28 -16.55 3.33 5.58
CA ARG A 28 -17.99 3.62 5.62
C ARG A 28 -18.74 2.84 6.70
N ALA A 29 -18.22 1.69 7.13
CA ALA A 29 -18.72 0.93 8.28
C ALA A 29 -18.24 1.51 9.63
N GLY A 30 -17.44 2.59 9.63
CA GLY A 30 -17.01 3.29 10.83
C GLY A 30 -15.57 3.02 11.26
N CYS A 31 -14.76 2.33 10.45
CA CYS A 31 -13.33 2.17 10.74
C CYS A 31 -12.56 3.47 10.44
N SER A 32 -11.78 3.95 11.41
CA SER A 32 -10.95 5.17 11.29
C SER A 32 -9.46 4.88 11.20
N THR A 33 -9.09 3.61 11.07
CA THR A 33 -7.69 3.18 10.91
C THR A 33 -7.71 1.91 10.08
N VAL A 34 -6.90 1.89 9.02
CA VAL A 34 -6.76 0.76 8.11
C VAL A 34 -5.37 0.17 8.26
N VAL A 35 -5.30 -1.12 8.57
CA VAL A 35 -4.04 -1.87 8.60
C VAL A 35 -3.98 -2.74 7.35
N LEU A 36 -3.00 -2.49 6.49
CA LEU A 36 -2.75 -3.25 5.27
C LEU A 36 -1.54 -4.15 5.47
N THR A 37 -1.66 -5.41 5.04
CA THR A 37 -0.59 -6.40 5.09
C THR A 37 -0.35 -6.94 3.69
N ASN A 38 0.89 -7.26 3.33
CA ASN A 38 1.18 -7.92 2.05
C ASN A 38 2.39 -8.85 2.18
N ALA A 39 2.62 -9.64 1.15
CA ALA A 39 3.91 -10.26 0.89
C ALA A 39 4.66 -9.38 -0.11
N ALA A 40 5.97 -9.22 0.11
CA ALA A 40 6.83 -8.40 -0.72
C ALA A 40 8.19 -9.07 -0.93
N GLY A 41 8.79 -8.85 -2.10
CA GLY A 41 10.20 -9.10 -2.35
C GLY A 41 11.05 -7.98 -1.74
N CYS A 42 12.17 -8.33 -1.13
CA CYS A 42 13.09 -7.35 -0.56
C CYS A 42 14.22 -6.99 -1.53
N LEU A 43 14.44 -5.69 -1.73
CA LEU A 43 15.55 -5.16 -2.52
C LEU A 43 16.71 -4.67 -1.63
N ARG A 44 16.44 -4.45 -0.34
CA ARG A 44 17.41 -3.90 0.61
C ARG A 44 18.26 -4.99 1.25
N PRO A 45 19.60 -4.87 1.22
CA PRO A 45 20.49 -5.75 1.98
C PRO A 45 20.19 -5.68 3.49
N GLY A 46 20.27 -6.83 4.16
CA GLY A 46 20.12 -6.91 5.62
C GLY A 46 18.72 -7.26 6.14
N LEU A 47 17.69 -7.26 5.27
CA LEU A 47 16.38 -7.81 5.60
C LEU A 47 16.30 -9.29 5.19
N ALA A 48 15.80 -10.13 6.09
CA ALA A 48 15.67 -11.57 5.86
C ALA A 48 14.24 -11.95 5.43
N PRO A 49 14.06 -13.01 4.61
CA PRO A 49 12.74 -13.58 4.34
C PRO A 49 12.00 -13.93 5.65
N GLY A 50 10.72 -13.57 5.72
CA GLY A 50 9.86 -13.78 6.89
C GLY A 50 9.92 -12.66 7.94
N GLN A 51 10.81 -11.67 7.78
CA GLN A 51 10.85 -10.51 8.66
C GLN A 51 9.69 -9.54 8.37
N PRO A 52 8.91 -9.12 9.38
CA PRO A 52 7.94 -8.05 9.22
C PRO A 52 8.63 -6.69 9.05
N VAL A 53 8.11 -5.87 8.15
CA VAL A 53 8.65 -4.54 7.83
C VAL A 53 7.48 -3.54 7.78
N LEU A 54 7.66 -2.39 8.42
CA LEU A 54 6.72 -1.28 8.37
C LEU A 54 6.91 -0.51 7.05
N ILE A 55 5.83 -0.29 6.31
CA ILE A 55 5.88 0.56 5.12
C ILE A 55 5.81 2.02 5.59
N ARG A 56 6.85 2.80 5.30
CA ARG A 56 6.89 4.24 5.63
C ARG A 56 6.44 5.15 4.48
N ASP A 57 6.55 4.64 3.26
CA ASP A 57 6.16 5.34 2.03
C ASP A 57 5.99 4.34 0.87
N HIS A 58 5.43 4.78 -0.26
CA HIS A 58 5.35 3.95 -1.46
C HIS A 58 5.68 4.68 -2.76
N VAL A 59 6.09 3.91 -3.76
CA VAL A 59 6.15 4.33 -5.17
C VAL A 59 5.10 3.55 -5.96
N ASN A 60 4.16 4.25 -6.59
CA ASN A 60 3.11 3.61 -7.40
C ASN A 60 3.60 3.36 -8.84
N LEU A 61 4.15 2.17 -9.08
CA LEU A 61 4.59 1.70 -10.41
C LEU A 61 3.53 0.87 -11.14
N THR A 62 2.30 0.82 -10.62
CA THR A 62 1.22 0.03 -11.23
C THR A 62 0.67 0.65 -12.52
N GLY A 63 0.93 1.95 -12.75
CA GLY A 63 0.31 2.73 -13.81
C GLY A 63 -1.20 2.91 -13.64
N ARG A 64 -1.75 2.63 -12.45
CA ARG A 64 -3.18 2.68 -12.12
C ARG A 64 -3.44 3.48 -10.85
N ASN A 65 -4.64 4.04 -10.75
CA ASN A 65 -5.07 4.84 -9.60
C ASN A 65 -6.59 4.64 -9.36
N PRO A 66 -7.04 4.42 -8.10
CA PRO A 66 -8.46 4.17 -7.79
C PRO A 66 -9.31 5.46 -7.69
N LEU A 67 -8.72 6.62 -8.02
CA LEU A 67 -9.40 7.92 -8.07
C LEU A 67 -9.55 8.44 -9.51
N LEU A 68 -9.15 7.64 -10.51
CA LEU A 68 -9.37 7.97 -11.92
C LEU A 68 -10.87 8.02 -12.22
N GLY A 69 -11.29 9.06 -12.95
CA GLY A 69 -12.70 9.32 -13.29
C GLY A 69 -13.31 10.47 -12.49
N PRO A 70 -14.65 10.63 -12.50
CA PRO A 70 -15.37 11.62 -11.70
C PRO A 70 -15.16 11.43 -10.19
N ASN A 71 -15.11 12.53 -9.43
CA ASN A 71 -15.03 12.48 -7.97
C ASN A 71 -16.43 12.50 -7.34
N ASP A 72 -16.58 11.78 -6.23
CA ASP A 72 -17.74 11.91 -5.35
C ASP A 72 -17.26 12.53 -4.03
N ASP A 73 -17.59 13.80 -3.80
CA ASP A 73 -17.13 14.57 -2.64
C ASP A 73 -17.60 13.99 -1.30
N ARG A 74 -18.58 13.07 -1.31
CA ARG A 74 -19.01 12.31 -0.12
C ARG A 74 -18.01 11.23 0.28
N LEU A 75 -17.10 10.84 -0.61
CA LEU A 75 -16.10 9.80 -0.39
C LEU A 75 -14.71 10.35 -0.07
N GLY A 76 -14.45 11.62 -0.36
CA GLY A 76 -13.14 12.24 -0.20
C GLY A 76 -12.88 13.40 -1.16
N PRO A 77 -11.75 14.12 -0.97
CA PRO A 77 -11.38 15.25 -1.81
C PRO A 77 -10.92 14.79 -3.18
N ARG A 78 -11.12 15.62 -4.20
CA ARG A 78 -10.62 15.35 -5.57
C ARG A 78 -9.11 15.09 -5.62
N PHE A 79 -8.35 15.80 -4.79
CA PHE A 79 -6.89 15.75 -4.74
C PHE A 79 -6.44 15.50 -3.30
N PRO A 80 -6.40 14.23 -2.84
CA PRO A 80 -5.92 13.92 -1.50
C PRO A 80 -4.40 14.13 -1.42
N ASP A 81 -3.94 14.65 -0.27
CA ASP A 81 -2.51 14.72 0.06
C ASP A 81 -2.01 13.34 0.48
N MET A 82 -0.92 12.87 -0.15
CA MET A 82 -0.30 11.56 0.11
C MET A 82 0.96 11.66 0.98
N SER A 83 1.33 12.86 1.46
CA SER A 83 2.59 13.09 2.19
C SER A 83 2.72 12.29 3.50
N ASP A 84 1.60 11.91 4.12
CA ASP A 84 1.54 11.04 5.32
C ASP A 84 0.59 9.85 5.10
N ALA A 85 0.66 9.19 3.94
CA ALA A 85 -0.17 8.03 3.61
C ALA A 85 0.02 6.84 4.57
N TYR A 86 1.14 6.81 5.30
CA TYR A 86 1.49 5.81 6.31
C TYR A 86 1.76 6.49 7.65
N ALA A 87 0.66 6.77 8.37
CA ALA A 87 0.64 7.58 9.58
C ALA A 87 1.82 7.28 10.54
N ALA A 88 2.70 8.26 10.72
CA ALA A 88 3.86 8.14 11.60
C ALA A 88 3.50 7.71 13.03
N ARG A 89 2.32 8.11 13.53
CA ARG A 89 1.81 7.70 14.85
C ARG A 89 1.69 6.18 14.98
N LEU A 90 1.21 5.48 13.94
CA LEU A 90 0.98 4.03 14.00
C LEU A 90 2.29 3.27 13.89
N ARG A 91 3.23 3.77 13.06
CA ARG A 91 4.56 3.20 12.94
C ARG A 91 5.35 3.31 14.25
N ARG A 92 5.29 4.48 14.91
CA ARG A 92 5.88 4.66 16.25
C ARG A 92 5.27 3.70 17.28
N LEU A 93 3.94 3.55 17.29
CA LEU A 93 3.27 2.61 18.19
C LEU A 93 3.74 1.15 17.96
N ALA A 94 3.94 0.75 16.70
CA ALA A 94 4.49 -0.57 16.40
C ALA A 94 5.92 -0.72 16.91
N LEU A 95 6.77 0.31 16.76
CA LEU A 95 8.14 0.34 17.25
C LEU A 95 8.25 0.36 18.78
N GLU A 96 7.26 0.89 19.49
CA GLU A 96 7.18 0.80 20.96
C GLU A 96 6.95 -0.64 21.44
N ILE A 97 6.26 -1.46 20.63
CA ILE A 97 5.98 -2.87 20.93
C ILE A 97 7.16 -3.74 20.51
N ASP A 98 7.70 -3.51 19.31
CA ASP A 98 8.86 -4.19 18.77
C ASP A 98 9.83 -3.19 18.13
N PRO A 99 10.85 -2.76 18.90
CA PRO A 99 11.87 -1.83 18.41
C PRO A 99 12.77 -2.40 17.32
N THR A 100 12.69 -3.71 17.04
CA THR A 100 13.49 -4.36 16.00
C THR A 100 12.84 -4.28 14.62
N LEU A 101 11.60 -3.80 14.55
CA LEU A 101 10.91 -3.59 13.29
C LEU A 101 11.67 -2.57 12.45
N GLU A 102 11.83 -2.92 11.19
CA GLU A 102 12.46 -2.09 10.19
C GLU A 102 11.41 -1.32 9.39
N GLU A 103 11.80 -0.18 8.82
CA GLU A 103 10.95 0.59 7.93
C GLU A 103 11.46 0.58 6.50
N ALA A 104 10.56 0.54 5.52
CA ALA A 104 10.93 0.49 4.09
C ALA A 104 9.97 1.30 3.19
N VAL A 105 10.46 1.75 2.04
CA VAL A 105 9.62 2.23 0.93
C VAL A 105 9.15 1.06 0.08
N TYR A 106 7.86 0.97 -0.19
CA TYR A 106 7.25 -0.09 -0.99
C TYR A 106 7.00 0.34 -2.44
N GLY A 107 7.57 -0.38 -3.40
CA GLY A 107 7.28 -0.24 -4.83
C GLY A 107 6.13 -1.15 -5.26
N GLY A 108 4.98 -0.55 -5.61
CA GLY A 108 3.83 -1.30 -6.11
C GLY A 108 3.91 -1.54 -7.62
N PHE A 109 4.12 -2.77 -8.04
CA PHE A 109 4.10 -3.22 -9.44
C PHE A 109 2.73 -3.79 -9.83
N LEU A 110 2.46 -3.84 -11.14
CA LEU A 110 1.21 -4.43 -11.63
C LEU A 110 1.19 -5.96 -11.50
N GLY A 111 2.29 -6.64 -11.83
CA GLY A 111 2.33 -8.10 -11.98
C GLY A 111 1.59 -8.59 -13.25
N PRO A 112 1.36 -9.92 -13.40
CA PRO A 112 1.67 -11.00 -12.45
C PRO A 112 3.09 -11.57 -12.61
N THR A 113 3.82 -11.19 -13.65
CA THR A 113 5.21 -11.62 -13.81
C THR A 113 6.06 -10.96 -12.72
N TYR A 114 6.95 -11.73 -12.10
CA TYR A 114 7.99 -11.15 -11.26
C TYR A 114 8.92 -10.24 -12.06
N GLU A 115 9.60 -9.37 -11.33
CA GLU A 115 10.50 -8.37 -11.90
C GLU A 115 11.77 -9.03 -12.46
N THR A 116 12.21 -8.56 -13.61
CA THR A 116 13.55 -8.84 -14.14
C THR A 116 14.62 -8.17 -13.26
N PRO A 117 15.89 -8.61 -13.31
CA PRO A 117 16.97 -7.94 -12.58
C PRO A 117 17.14 -6.45 -12.96
N ALA A 118 16.78 -6.06 -14.18
CA ALA A 118 16.81 -4.66 -14.60
C ALA A 118 15.70 -3.84 -13.93
N GLU A 119 14.48 -4.37 -13.85
CA GLU A 119 13.35 -3.73 -13.17
C GLU A 119 13.59 -3.64 -11.65
N VAL A 120 14.21 -4.65 -11.05
CA VAL A 120 14.64 -4.60 -9.64
C VAL A 120 15.63 -3.45 -9.40
N ARG A 121 16.65 -3.31 -10.26
CA ARG A 121 17.60 -2.18 -10.15
C ARG A 121 16.94 -0.83 -10.40
N MET A 122 15.97 -0.77 -11.32
CA MET A 122 15.17 0.43 -11.56
C MET A 122 14.39 0.81 -10.30
N ALA A 123 13.66 -0.12 -9.69
CA ALA A 123 12.88 0.12 -8.48
C ALA A 123 13.77 0.61 -7.33
N ALA A 124 14.92 -0.03 -7.12
CA ALA A 124 15.91 0.40 -6.12
C ALA A 124 16.44 1.82 -6.42
N THR A 125 16.71 2.15 -7.69
CA THR A 125 17.13 3.49 -8.11
C THR A 125 16.06 4.55 -7.85
N LEU A 126 14.78 4.19 -7.96
CA LEU A 126 13.64 5.03 -7.62
C LEU A 126 13.39 5.11 -6.10
N GLY A 127 14.20 4.43 -5.28
CA GLY A 127 14.12 4.47 -3.82
C GLY A 127 13.23 3.40 -3.19
N ALA A 128 12.70 2.44 -3.97
CA ALA A 128 11.97 1.32 -3.40
C ALA A 128 12.93 0.32 -2.73
N GLU A 129 12.57 -0.12 -1.52
CA GLU A 129 13.32 -1.11 -0.73
C GLU A 129 12.58 -2.45 -0.67
N LEU A 130 11.27 -2.43 -0.90
CA LEU A 130 10.39 -3.59 -1.06
C LEU A 130 9.66 -3.49 -2.39
N VAL A 131 9.27 -4.61 -2.98
CA VAL A 131 8.39 -4.66 -4.15
C VAL A 131 7.26 -5.66 -3.97
N GLY A 132 6.08 -5.33 -4.47
CA GLY A 132 4.94 -6.23 -4.44
C GLY A 132 3.82 -5.77 -5.37
N MET A 133 2.73 -6.54 -5.40
CA MET A 133 1.67 -6.41 -6.40
C MET A 133 0.30 -6.03 -5.82
N SER A 134 0.29 -5.42 -4.63
CA SER A 134 -0.92 -4.99 -3.90
C SER A 134 -0.73 -3.66 -3.14
N THR A 135 -1.63 -3.33 -2.22
CA THR A 135 -1.51 -2.33 -1.15
C THR A 135 -1.62 -0.87 -1.59
N VAL A 136 -1.00 -0.48 -2.71
CA VAL A 136 -0.96 0.93 -3.13
C VAL A 136 -2.37 1.47 -3.43
N GLN A 137 -3.21 0.68 -4.08
CA GLN A 137 -4.58 1.12 -4.42
C GLN A 137 -5.44 1.24 -3.15
N GLU A 138 -5.30 0.30 -2.21
CA GLU A 138 -5.98 0.35 -0.91
C GLU A 138 -5.50 1.55 -0.07
N SER A 139 -4.19 1.83 -0.05
CA SER A 139 -3.60 2.96 0.67
C SER A 139 -4.12 4.31 0.14
N ILE A 140 -4.13 4.51 -1.19
CA ILE A 140 -4.69 5.71 -1.81
C ILE A 140 -6.17 5.89 -1.42
N ALA A 141 -6.94 4.80 -1.42
CA ALA A 141 -8.35 4.86 -1.08
C ALA A 141 -8.61 5.09 0.43
N ALA A 142 -7.73 4.60 1.31
CA ALA A 142 -7.79 4.88 2.74
C ALA A 142 -7.57 6.36 3.01
N VAL A 143 -6.50 6.93 2.45
CA VAL A 143 -6.18 8.37 2.57
C VAL A 143 -7.31 9.22 2.00
N HIS A 144 -7.81 8.89 0.81
CA HIS A 144 -8.95 9.59 0.21
C HIS A 144 -10.19 9.56 1.11
N ALA A 145 -10.45 8.43 1.79
CA ALA A 145 -11.57 8.28 2.71
C ALA A 145 -11.32 8.87 4.11
N GLY A 146 -10.14 9.44 4.37
CA GLY A 146 -9.79 10.07 5.65
C GLY A 146 -9.45 9.09 6.77
N ALA A 147 -8.92 7.91 6.43
CA ALA A 147 -8.57 6.83 7.38
C ALA A 147 -7.09 6.47 7.40
#